data_AF-A0A7S0ULD9-F1
#
_entry.id   AF-A0A7S0ULD9-F1
#
_cell.length_a   1.000
_cell.length_b   1.000
_cell.length_c   1.000
_cell.angle_alpha   90.00
_cell.angle_beta   90.00
_cell.angle_gamma   90.00
#
_symmetry.space_group_name_H-M   'P 1'
#
loop_
_entity.id
_entity.type
_entity.pdbx_description
1 polymer ?
#
loop_
_entity_poly.entity_id
_entity_poly.type
_entity_poly.pdbx_seq_one_letter_code
_entity_poly.pdbx_strand_id
1 'polypeptide(L)'
;MNNTRPFLRSVVFCLIAGVTFTTAFVVPSQKTTAAPFQLQVVWDPRNVENDSGLVAFPTDPQRAEIRKEAKKRKAGRQMPSFSFSDEEMNGPWSDETMMAIWKQLTESEMMELKGICRKSRRDVFQTAGWFCEELEELIAPAASDSEDEEDETFLPVALISTKGHTALIYCPTLSVDHPDKL
;
A
#
# COMPACT_ATOMS: atom_id res chain seq x y z
N MET A 1 -42.28 -50.44 -1.92
CA MET A 1 -42.44 -49.91 -3.29
C MET A 1 -41.56 -48.67 -3.40
N ASN A 2 -40.31 -48.84 -3.85
CA ASN A 2 -39.32 -47.76 -3.85
C ASN A 2 -39.02 -47.33 -5.29
N ASN A 3 -39.34 -46.08 -5.59
CA ASN A 3 -39.20 -45.42 -6.89
C ASN A 3 -37.72 -45.12 -7.19
N THR A 4 -37.16 -45.81 -8.18
CA THR A 4 -35.89 -45.48 -8.83
C THR A 4 -36.15 -44.54 -10.01
N ARG A 5 -35.59 -43.33 -9.97
CA ARG A 5 -35.57 -42.39 -11.12
C ARG A 5 -34.25 -42.54 -11.89
N PRO A 6 -34.26 -42.58 -13.24
CA PRO A 6 -33.04 -42.63 -14.04
C PRO A 6 -32.42 -41.24 -14.22
N PHE A 7 -31.11 -41.17 -14.02
CA PHE A 7 -30.25 -40.03 -14.38
C PHE A 7 -30.04 -40.01 -15.90
N LEU A 8 -30.62 -39.03 -16.60
CA LEU A 8 -30.23 -38.72 -17.97
C LEU A 8 -28.90 -37.94 -17.96
N ARG A 9 -27.87 -38.54 -18.55
CA ARG A 9 -26.61 -37.87 -18.90
C ARG A 9 -26.82 -37.10 -20.19
N SER A 10 -26.81 -35.76 -20.10
CA SER A 10 -26.77 -34.89 -21.28
C SER A 10 -25.31 -34.63 -21.66
N VAL A 11 -24.90 -35.13 -22.83
CA VAL A 11 -23.58 -34.88 -23.43
C VAL A 11 -23.71 -33.62 -24.28
N VAL A 12 -23.09 -32.53 -23.87
CA VAL A 12 -23.04 -31.29 -24.67
C VAL A 12 -21.73 -31.30 -25.46
N PHE A 13 -21.84 -31.50 -26.77
CA PHE A 13 -20.80 -31.22 -27.75
C PHE A 13 -20.75 -29.71 -27.99
N CYS A 14 -19.60 -29.08 -27.72
CA CYS A 14 -19.35 -27.69 -28.09
C CYS A 14 -18.38 -27.66 -29.27
N LEU A 15 -18.88 -27.19 -30.43
CA LEU A 15 -18.14 -26.96 -31.66
C LEU A 15 -17.14 -25.80 -31.46
N ILE A 16 -15.85 -26.06 -31.70
CA ILE A 16 -14.81 -25.03 -31.76
C ILE A 16 -14.83 -24.43 -33.17
N ALA A 17 -15.45 -23.25 -33.31
CA ALA A 17 -15.32 -22.43 -34.51
C ALA A 17 -13.98 -21.69 -34.48
N GLY A 18 -13.13 -21.93 -35.47
CA GLY A 18 -11.85 -21.27 -35.65
C GLY A 18 -12.02 -19.78 -35.95
N VAL A 19 -11.48 -18.94 -35.07
CA VAL A 19 -11.35 -17.50 -35.27
C VAL A 19 -9.91 -17.21 -35.67
N THR A 20 -9.71 -16.71 -36.89
CA THR A 20 -8.42 -16.20 -37.36
C THR A 20 -8.12 -14.88 -36.67
N PHE A 21 -7.06 -14.84 -35.85
CA PHE A 21 -6.56 -13.63 -35.22
C PHE A 21 -5.70 -12.84 -36.21
N THR A 22 -6.19 -11.66 -36.62
CA THR A 22 -5.35 -10.60 -37.20
C THR A 22 -4.59 -9.92 -36.06
N THR A 23 -3.28 -10.12 -35.99
CA THR A 23 -2.40 -9.42 -35.07
C THR A 23 -2.16 -8.00 -35.58
N ALA A 24 -2.86 -7.01 -35.00
CA ALA A 24 -2.51 -5.61 -35.18
C ALA A 24 -1.30 -5.29 -34.28
N PHE A 25 -0.17 -4.95 -34.90
CA PHE A 25 1.02 -4.47 -34.22
C PHE A 25 0.74 -3.05 -33.71
N VAL A 26 0.39 -2.92 -32.43
CA VAL A 26 0.29 -1.62 -31.77
C VAL A 26 1.69 -1.22 -31.34
N VAL A 27 2.22 -0.17 -31.98
CA VAL A 27 3.47 0.49 -31.59
C VAL A 27 3.34 0.97 -30.14
N PRO A 28 4.24 0.59 -29.23
CA PRO A 28 4.22 1.12 -27.88
C PRO A 28 4.57 2.61 -27.93
N SER A 29 3.56 3.45 -27.82
CA SER A 29 3.74 4.87 -27.50
C SER A 29 4.46 4.91 -26.16
N GLN A 30 5.73 5.35 -26.18
CA GLN A 30 6.49 5.65 -24.98
C GLN A 30 5.73 6.73 -24.22
N LYS A 31 4.96 6.32 -23.20
CA LYS A 31 4.47 7.23 -22.18
C LYS A 31 5.71 7.74 -21.46
N THR A 32 6.00 9.02 -21.62
CA THR A 32 6.79 9.79 -20.68
C THR A 32 6.15 9.62 -19.31
N THR A 33 6.69 8.69 -18.54
CA THR A 33 6.35 8.45 -17.14
C THR A 33 6.76 9.72 -16.40
N ALA A 34 5.77 10.57 -16.09
CA ALA A 34 5.93 11.54 -15.02
C ALA A 34 6.45 10.76 -13.81
N ALA A 35 7.64 11.11 -13.33
CA ALA A 35 8.30 10.41 -12.25
C ALA A 35 7.33 10.34 -11.06
N PRO A 36 6.87 9.13 -10.67
CA PRO A 36 6.03 9.01 -9.51
C PRO A 36 6.91 9.29 -8.30
N PHE A 37 6.51 10.27 -7.45
CA PHE A 37 6.96 10.53 -6.08
C PHE A 37 8.34 9.94 -5.71
N GLN A 38 9.34 10.80 -5.57
CA GLN A 38 10.71 10.38 -5.28
C GLN A 38 10.76 9.75 -3.88
N LEU A 39 10.79 8.42 -3.87
CA LEU A 39 10.72 7.55 -2.70
C LEU A 39 11.81 7.89 -1.68
N GLN A 40 11.39 7.94 -0.42
CA GLN A 40 12.30 7.99 0.71
C GLN A 40 13.38 6.93 0.59
N VAL A 41 14.60 7.40 0.79
CA VAL A 41 15.82 6.69 0.50
C VAL A 41 16.40 6.17 1.79
N VAL A 42 16.23 4.88 2.06
CA VAL A 42 16.88 4.22 3.18
C VAL A 42 18.28 3.81 2.72
N TRP A 43 19.30 4.22 3.46
CA TRP A 43 20.67 3.82 3.19
C TRP A 43 20.88 2.37 3.64
N ASP A 44 21.32 1.50 2.73
CA ASP A 44 21.66 0.10 3.06
C ASP A 44 23.18 -0.13 2.87
N PRO A 45 23.96 -0.26 3.95
CA PRO A 45 25.41 -0.51 3.88
C PRO A 45 25.77 -1.82 3.18
N ARG A 46 24.82 -2.75 3.07
CA ARG A 46 25.04 -4.08 2.50
C ARG A 46 24.82 -4.11 1.00
N ASN A 47 24.22 -3.07 0.43
CA ASN A 47 23.96 -2.98 -0.99
C ASN A 47 25.16 -2.35 -1.73
N VAL A 48 26.18 -3.18 -1.98
CA VAL A 48 27.42 -2.78 -2.67
C VAL A 48 27.19 -2.43 -4.15
N GLU A 49 26.03 -2.77 -4.73
CA GLU A 49 25.72 -2.54 -6.15
C GLU A 49 25.20 -1.13 -6.46
N ASN A 50 24.72 -0.39 -5.46
CA ASN A 50 24.34 1.01 -5.61
C ASN A 50 25.48 1.91 -5.11
N ASP A 51 26.18 2.59 -6.03
CA ASP A 51 27.29 3.53 -5.71
C ASP A 51 26.90 4.66 -4.74
N SER A 52 25.60 4.92 -4.57
CA SER A 52 25.07 5.89 -3.62
C SER A 52 24.61 5.29 -2.29
N GLY A 53 24.50 3.96 -2.18
CA GLY A 53 23.94 3.25 -1.02
C GLY A 53 22.44 3.49 -0.80
N LEU A 54 21.80 4.22 -1.72
CA LEU A 54 20.41 4.68 -1.63
C LEU A 54 19.46 3.61 -2.15
N VAL A 55 18.52 3.15 -1.31
CA VAL A 55 17.52 2.14 -1.68
C VAL A 55 16.12 2.70 -1.46
N ALA A 56 15.25 2.51 -2.45
CA ALA A 56 13.85 2.91 -2.35
C ALA A 56 13.12 2.05 -1.30
N PHE A 57 12.43 2.70 -0.37
CA PHE A 57 11.66 1.99 0.65
C PHE A 57 10.14 1.95 0.33
N PRO A 58 9.49 0.77 0.46
CA PRO A 58 10.06 -0.56 0.44
C PRO A 58 10.59 -0.89 -0.95
N THR A 59 11.54 -1.81 -1.02
CA THR A 59 12.01 -2.38 -2.27
C THR A 59 10.89 -3.16 -2.98
N ASP A 60 11.01 -3.39 -4.29
CA ASP A 60 9.99 -4.14 -5.03
C ASP A 60 9.73 -5.55 -4.49
N PRO A 61 10.75 -6.35 -4.09
CA PRO A 61 10.53 -7.62 -3.41
C PRO A 61 9.75 -7.46 -2.10
N GLN A 62 10.13 -6.48 -1.27
CA GLN A 62 9.41 -6.18 -0.02
C GLN A 62 7.96 -5.77 -0.30
N ARG A 63 7.69 -4.91 -1.27
CA ARG A 63 6.32 -4.54 -1.67
C ARG A 63 5.52 -5.78 -2.09
N ALA A 64 6.12 -6.73 -2.79
CA ALA A 64 5.44 -7.96 -3.19
C ALA A 64 5.08 -8.83 -1.96
N GLU A 65 5.97 -8.93 -0.98
CA GLU A 65 5.73 -9.64 0.28
C GLU A 65 4.65 -8.97 1.13
N ILE A 66 4.75 -7.65 1.31
CA ILE A 66 3.75 -6.84 2.02
C ILE A 66 2.37 -7.02 1.38
N ARG A 67 2.28 -7.05 0.04
CA ARG A 67 1.01 -7.32 -0.67
C ARG A 67 0.48 -8.74 -0.42
N LYS A 68 1.34 -9.75 -0.30
CA LYS A 68 0.93 -11.14 0.00
C LYS A 68 0.38 -11.22 1.43
N GLU A 69 1.08 -10.61 2.38
CA GLU A 69 0.66 -10.56 3.78
C GLU A 69 -0.65 -9.77 3.93
N ALA A 70 -0.77 -8.62 3.26
CA ALA A 70 -2.01 -7.85 3.24
C ALA A 70 -3.22 -8.67 2.74
N LYS A 71 -3.04 -9.46 1.68
CA LYS A 71 -4.10 -10.36 1.17
C LYS A 71 -4.48 -11.42 2.20
N LYS A 72 -3.51 -11.99 2.91
CA LYS A 72 -3.73 -12.98 3.96
C LYS A 72 -4.52 -12.36 5.13
N ARG A 73 -4.11 -11.20 5.64
CA ARG A 73 -4.82 -10.47 6.71
C ARG A 73 -6.22 -10.06 6.28
N LYS A 74 -6.40 -9.63 5.03
CA LYS A 74 -7.72 -9.30 4.47
C LYS A 74 -8.65 -10.51 4.40
N ALA A 75 -8.15 -11.66 3.95
CA ALA A 75 -8.93 -12.91 3.96
C ALA A 75 -9.31 -13.34 5.38
N GLY A 76 -8.41 -13.12 6.35
CA GLY A 76 -8.65 -13.37 7.77
C GLY A 76 -9.46 -12.31 8.51
N ARG A 77 -9.86 -11.21 7.84
CA ARG A 77 -10.53 -10.04 8.47
C ARG A 77 -9.72 -9.39 9.61
N GLN A 78 -8.39 -9.51 9.54
CA GLN A 78 -7.44 -8.95 10.50
C GLN A 78 -6.80 -7.64 10.01
N MET A 79 -7.13 -7.21 8.79
CA MET A 79 -6.62 -5.95 8.23
C MET A 79 -7.39 -4.78 8.83
N PRO A 80 -6.74 -3.87 9.59
CA PRO A 80 -7.39 -2.67 10.06
C PRO A 80 -7.73 -1.76 8.88
N SER A 81 -8.80 -0.99 9.03
CA SER A 81 -9.18 -0.01 8.03
C SER A 81 -9.72 1.26 8.68
N PHE A 82 -9.25 2.40 8.20
CA PHE A 82 -9.74 3.71 8.57
C PHE A 82 -10.60 4.27 7.43
N SER A 83 -11.67 5.00 7.75
CA SER A 83 -12.55 5.61 6.76
C SER A 83 -12.64 7.11 7.01
N PHE A 84 -12.22 7.90 6.02
CA PHE A 84 -12.25 9.36 6.12
C PHE A 84 -13.69 9.89 6.12
N SER A 85 -13.89 10.94 6.92
CA SER A 85 -15.08 11.79 6.87
C SER A 85 -15.15 12.52 5.52
N ASP A 86 -16.34 12.95 5.09
CA ASP A 86 -16.50 13.67 3.82
C ASP A 86 -15.76 15.04 3.82
N GLU A 87 -15.52 15.60 5.00
CA GLU A 87 -14.83 16.89 5.21
C GLU A 87 -13.31 16.77 5.01
N GLU A 88 -12.72 15.62 5.33
CA GLU A 88 -11.27 15.37 5.23
C GLU A 88 -10.86 14.66 3.93
N MET A 89 -11.78 14.57 2.96
CA MET A 89 -11.47 13.96 1.66
C MET A 89 -10.63 14.91 0.82
N ASN A 90 -9.48 14.43 0.34
CA ASN A 90 -8.47 15.20 -0.38
C ASN A 90 -7.70 16.23 0.46
N GLY A 91 -7.76 16.11 1.79
CA GLY A 91 -7.09 17.02 2.71
C GLY A 91 -7.74 18.43 2.77
N PRO A 92 -7.26 19.28 3.68
CA PRO A 92 -6.30 18.98 4.76
C PRO A 92 -6.86 17.97 5.77
N TRP A 93 -6.00 17.15 6.37
CA TRP A 93 -6.41 16.18 7.39
C TRP A 93 -6.24 16.79 8.77
N SER A 94 -7.14 16.48 9.70
CA SER A 94 -6.96 16.94 11.08
C SER A 94 -5.84 16.18 11.77
N ASP A 95 -5.13 16.84 12.69
CA ASP A 95 -4.12 16.22 13.55
C ASP A 95 -4.71 15.02 14.31
N GLU A 96 -5.99 15.11 14.72
CA GLU A 96 -6.71 14.02 15.38
C GLU A 96 -6.80 12.77 14.50
N THR A 97 -7.16 12.94 13.21
CA THR A 97 -7.20 11.85 12.23
C THR A 97 -5.81 11.27 11.99
N MET A 98 -4.80 12.12 11.83
CA MET A 98 -3.41 11.71 11.60
C MET A 98 -2.87 10.90 12.79
N MET A 99 -3.07 11.38 14.01
CA MET A 99 -2.66 10.70 15.24
C MET A 99 -3.42 9.39 15.46
N ALA A 100 -4.71 9.33 15.13
CA ALA A 100 -5.50 8.11 15.23
C ALA A 100 -5.00 7.03 14.26
N ILE A 101 -4.69 7.42 13.02
CA ILE A 101 -4.12 6.52 12.01
C ILE A 101 -2.73 6.06 12.44
N TRP A 102 -1.89 6.99 12.92
CA TRP A 102 -0.55 6.68 13.41
C TRP A 102 -0.58 5.63 14.52
N LYS A 103 -1.38 5.87 15.56
CA LYS A 103 -1.53 4.93 16.68
C LYS A 103 -1.93 3.53 16.22
N GLN A 104 -2.80 3.43 15.23
CA GLN A 104 -3.22 2.12 14.73
C GLN A 104 -2.16 1.48 13.82
N LEU A 105 -1.34 2.28 13.12
CA LEU A 105 -0.20 1.77 12.34
C LEU A 105 0.91 1.23 13.25
N THR A 106 1.19 1.85 14.40
CA THR A 106 2.22 1.35 15.33
C THR A 106 1.86 -0.01 15.94
N GLU A 107 0.57 -0.34 16.02
CA GLU A 107 0.11 -1.67 16.49
C GLU A 107 0.09 -2.72 15.37
N SER A 108 -0.24 -2.32 14.14
CA SER A 108 -0.60 -3.25 13.07
C SER A 108 0.36 -3.30 11.89
N GLU A 109 1.28 -2.34 11.78
CA GLU A 109 2.22 -2.10 10.66
C GLU A 109 1.55 -1.75 9.32
N MET A 110 0.29 -2.13 9.09
CA MET A 110 -0.38 -1.94 7.81
C MET A 110 -1.87 -1.69 7.99
N MET A 111 -2.40 -0.77 7.17
CA MET A 111 -3.79 -0.35 7.24
C MET A 111 -4.36 -0.03 5.85
N GLU A 112 -5.66 -0.30 5.68
CA GLU A 112 -6.44 0.21 4.54
C GLU A 112 -7.08 1.57 4.85
N LEU A 113 -6.70 2.60 4.10
CA LEU A 113 -7.32 3.91 4.10
C LEU A 113 -8.46 3.95 3.09
N LYS A 114 -9.70 4.18 3.53
CA LYS A 114 -10.89 4.22 2.69
C LYS A 114 -11.42 5.63 2.53
N GLY A 115 -11.70 6.02 1.29
CA GLY A 115 -12.36 7.29 1.00
C GLY A 115 -11.44 8.50 0.98
N ILE A 116 -10.12 8.30 0.99
CA ILE A 116 -9.13 9.39 0.94
C ILE A 116 -9.36 10.36 -0.22
N CYS A 117 -9.83 9.85 -1.37
CA CYS A 117 -10.36 10.62 -2.49
C CYS A 117 -11.57 9.90 -3.08
N ARG A 118 -12.77 10.48 -2.98
CA ARG A 118 -14.00 9.94 -3.61
C ARG A 118 -14.28 10.51 -4.99
N LYS A 119 -13.79 11.73 -5.29
CA LYS A 119 -14.08 12.44 -6.55
C LYS A 119 -13.50 11.71 -7.77
N SER A 120 -12.28 11.20 -7.65
CA SER A 120 -11.57 10.56 -8.76
C SER A 120 -10.76 9.37 -8.26
N ARG A 121 -10.93 8.21 -8.90
CA ARG A 121 -10.08 7.03 -8.63
C ARG A 121 -8.64 7.22 -9.08
N ARG A 122 -8.40 8.13 -10.03
CA ARG A 122 -7.06 8.40 -10.56
C ARG A 122 -6.23 9.16 -9.54
N ASP A 123 -6.89 9.97 -8.73
CA ASP A 123 -6.23 10.92 -7.83
C ASP A 123 -5.91 10.26 -6.48
N VAL A 124 -6.59 9.15 -6.14
CA VAL A 124 -6.34 8.36 -4.91
C VAL A 124 -4.87 8.04 -4.71
N PHE A 125 -4.14 7.72 -5.78
CA PHE A 125 -2.71 7.41 -5.67
C PHE A 125 -1.89 8.62 -5.23
N GLN A 126 -2.15 9.77 -5.84
CA GLN A 126 -1.44 11.02 -5.53
C GLN A 126 -1.83 11.53 -4.14
N THR A 127 -3.12 11.57 -3.83
CA THR A 127 -3.63 12.01 -2.53
C THR A 127 -3.14 11.11 -1.40
N ALA A 128 -3.09 9.79 -1.59
CA ALA A 128 -2.53 8.88 -0.60
C ALA A 128 -1.01 9.02 -0.44
N GLY A 129 -0.30 9.42 -1.49
CA GLY A 129 1.11 9.78 -1.41
C GLY A 129 1.33 10.99 -0.50
N TRP A 130 0.60 12.07 -0.75
CA TRP A 130 0.65 13.28 0.09
C TRP A 130 0.27 13.01 1.54
N PHE A 131 -0.72 12.14 1.76
CA PHE A 131 -1.07 11.72 3.11
C PHE A 131 0.09 11.02 3.83
N CYS A 132 0.82 10.14 3.15
CA CYS A 132 1.99 9.49 3.73
C CYS A 132 3.09 10.50 4.08
N GLU A 133 3.36 11.46 3.19
CA GLU A 133 4.34 12.53 3.42
C GLU A 133 3.97 13.40 4.64
N GLU A 134 2.72 13.82 4.73
CA GLU A 134 2.22 14.63 5.85
C GLU A 134 2.22 13.84 7.17
N LEU A 135 1.97 12.53 7.10
CA LEU A 135 2.04 11.66 8.27
C LEU A 135 3.48 11.50 8.76
N GLU A 136 4.44 11.32 7.85
CA GLU A 136 5.86 11.28 8.18
C GLU A 136 6.34 12.58 8.79
N GLU A 137 5.92 13.73 8.26
CA GLU A 137 6.28 15.05 8.80
C GLU A 137 5.74 15.26 10.22
N LEU A 138 4.51 14.80 10.50
CA LEU A 138 3.91 14.89 11.83
C LEU A 138 4.63 14.02 12.87
N ILE A 139 5.11 12.85 12.46
CA ILE A 139 5.76 11.86 13.34
C ILE A 139 7.25 12.15 13.48
N ALA A 140 7.85 12.77 12.46
CA ALA A 140 9.24 13.16 12.49
C ALA A 140 9.48 13.95 13.79
N PRO A 141 10.43 13.53 14.63
CA PRO A 141 10.78 14.30 15.80
C PRO A 141 11.11 15.71 15.34
N ALA A 142 10.43 16.68 15.94
CA ALA A 142 10.51 18.07 15.52
C ALA A 142 11.92 18.59 15.82
N ALA A 143 12.86 18.38 14.87
CA ALA A 143 14.29 18.67 14.91
C ALA A 143 14.68 19.41 16.19
N SER A 144 14.73 18.66 17.29
CA SER A 144 14.83 19.28 18.59
C SER A 144 16.31 19.48 18.84
N ASP A 145 16.73 20.71 19.11
CA ASP A 145 18.12 21.09 19.40
C ASP A 145 18.64 20.47 20.72
N SER A 146 18.08 19.35 21.19
CA SER A 146 18.58 18.62 22.33
C SER A 146 19.93 17.98 21.97
N GLU A 147 20.99 18.42 22.64
CA GLU A 147 22.35 17.87 22.55
C GLU A 147 22.46 16.43 23.08
N ASP A 148 21.35 15.82 23.49
CA ASP A 148 21.28 14.43 23.93
C ASP A 148 21.06 13.54 22.69
N GLU A 149 22.14 12.95 22.18
CA GLU A 149 22.22 12.03 21.01
C GLU A 149 21.50 10.67 21.25
N GLU A 150 20.32 10.64 21.85
CA GLU A 150 19.52 9.42 21.91
C GLU A 150 18.80 9.22 20.56
N ASP A 151 18.97 8.02 19.98
CA ASP A 151 18.63 7.67 18.60
C ASP A 151 17.16 7.97 18.22
N GLU A 152 16.90 9.19 17.73
CA GLU A 152 15.60 9.59 17.19
C GLU A 152 15.22 8.71 15.99
N THR A 153 14.39 7.69 16.25
CA THR A 153 14.10 6.67 15.25
C THR A 153 13.04 7.16 14.26
N PHE A 154 13.48 7.53 13.06
CA PHE A 154 12.59 7.89 11.96
C PHE A 154 11.95 6.64 11.34
N LEU A 155 10.62 6.57 11.36
CA LEU A 155 9.86 5.46 10.79
C LEU A 155 9.22 5.87 9.45
N PRO A 156 9.65 5.29 8.31
CA PRO A 156 9.11 5.64 7.00
C PRO A 156 7.69 5.08 6.80
N VAL A 157 6.80 5.86 6.18
CA VAL A 157 5.42 5.47 5.85
C VAL A 157 5.27 5.33 4.34
N ALA A 158 4.96 4.12 3.89
CA ALA A 158 4.92 3.81 2.47
C ALA A 158 3.52 3.49 1.94
N LEU A 159 3.20 4.08 0.78
CA LEU A 159 2.09 3.64 -0.05
C LEU A 159 2.44 2.35 -0.82
N ILE A 160 1.70 1.27 -0.56
CA ILE A 160 1.97 -0.07 -1.14
C ILE A 160 1.17 -0.33 -2.40
N SER A 161 -0.12 0.03 -2.38
CA SER A 161 -1.02 -0.13 -3.50
C SER A 161 -2.31 0.67 -3.31
N THR A 162 -2.99 0.97 -4.42
CA THR A 162 -4.34 1.51 -4.40
C THR A 162 -5.31 0.58 -5.12
N LYS A 163 -6.55 0.51 -4.64
CA LYS A 163 -7.63 -0.25 -5.26
C LYS A 163 -8.95 0.51 -5.12
N GLY A 164 -9.44 1.03 -6.24
CA GLY A 164 -10.66 1.86 -6.22
C GLY A 164 -10.42 3.14 -5.42
N HIS A 165 -11.22 3.38 -4.39
CA HIS A 165 -11.09 4.53 -3.47
C HIS A 165 -10.42 4.13 -2.14
N THR A 166 -9.57 3.11 -2.19
CA THR A 166 -8.86 2.58 -1.03
C THR A 166 -7.36 2.59 -1.31
N ALA A 167 -6.58 3.03 -0.33
CA ALA A 167 -5.13 2.94 -0.33
C ALA A 167 -4.68 1.95 0.76
N LEU A 168 -3.65 1.18 0.47
CA LEU A 168 -2.97 0.32 1.43
C LEU A 168 -1.63 0.98 1.77
N ILE A 169 -1.47 1.32 3.04
CA ILE A 169 -0.25 1.92 3.57
C ILE A 169 0.45 0.94 4.51
N TYR A 170 1.76 1.10 4.65
CA TYR A 170 2.62 0.28 5.50
C TYR A 170 3.62 1.17 6.23
N CYS A 171 3.79 0.92 7.51
CA CYS A 171 4.82 1.50 8.35
C CYS A 171 5.51 0.34 9.09
N PRO A 172 6.85 0.22 9.04
CA PRO A 172 7.55 -0.75 9.85
C PRO A 172 7.35 -0.39 11.34
N THR A 173 7.26 -1.41 12.20
CA THR A 173 7.29 -1.20 13.64
C THR A 173 8.66 -1.53 14.19
N LEU A 174 9.04 -0.85 15.27
CA LEU A 174 10.22 -1.22 16.04
C LEU A 174 9.99 -2.56 16.74
N SER A 175 11.05 -3.35 16.85
CA SER A 175 11.02 -4.64 17.55
C SER A 175 10.51 -4.48 18.99
N VAL A 176 9.85 -5.50 19.54
CA VAL A 176 9.36 -5.47 20.93
C VAL A 176 10.47 -5.19 21.94
N ASP A 177 11.70 -5.59 21.60
CA ASP A 177 12.88 -5.36 22.43
C ASP A 177 13.59 -4.02 22.16
N HIS A 178 13.02 -3.13 21.32
CA HIS A 178 13.61 -1.82 21.06
C HIS A 178 13.38 -0.90 22.27
N PRO A 179 14.39 -0.15 22.74
CA PRO A 179 14.25 0.74 23.89
C PRO A 179 13.10 1.76 23.72
N ASP A 180 12.81 2.17 22.49
CA ASP A 180 11.79 3.18 22.18
C ASP A 180 10.37 2.62 21.99
N LYS A 181 10.16 1.30 22.11
CA LYS A 181 8.82 0.72 22.00
C LYS A 181 8.12 0.78 23.37
N LEU A 182 7.54 1.95 23.66
CA LEU A 182 6.74 2.23 24.86
C LEU A 182 5.41 1.46 24.91
#